data_AF-A0A3M1KU74-F1
#
_entry.id   AF-A0A3M1KU74-F1
#
_cell.length_a   1.000
_cell.length_b   1.000
_cell.length_c   1.000
_cell.angle_alpha   90.00
_cell.angle_beta   90.00
_cell.angle_gamma   90.00
#
_symmetry.space_group_name_H-M   'P 1'
#
loop_
_entity.id
_entity.type
_entity.pdbx_description
1 polymer ?
#
loop_
_entity_poly.entity_id
_entity_poly.type
_entity_poly.pdbx_seq_one_letter_code
_entity_poly.pdbx_strand_id
1 'polypeptide(L)'
;MAQIVLEGMRFYAYHGVHREERLIGGDYIVDVYITTKFSKAAVDDDLQHTINYQTVYQLCEGVMRHPSRLLENVVERIGLALKHQFKNISALQVRVRKLNPPLGGPAAFAAVESEGEFTRRCADCGRPMICYGDKTCWCMDSLVFRKTREFMRTKYGDQCLCSACLQHYAS
;
A
#
# COMPACT_ATOMS: atom_id res chain seq x y z
N MET A 1 14.38 8.89 -7.96
CA MET A 1 13.56 7.88 -7.25
C MET A 1 13.68 6.59 -8.01
N ALA A 2 13.46 5.44 -7.37
CA ALA A 2 13.61 4.15 -8.02
C ALA A 2 12.41 3.26 -7.71
N GLN A 3 12.15 2.26 -8.55
CA GLN A 3 10.91 1.49 -8.54
C GLN A 3 11.19 -0.01 -8.42
N ILE A 4 10.37 -0.69 -7.63
CA ILE A 4 10.32 -2.15 -7.53
C ILE A 4 8.99 -2.57 -8.12
N VAL A 5 9.04 -3.50 -9.07
CA VAL A 5 7.89 -3.90 -9.88
C VAL A 5 7.72 -5.40 -9.80
N LEU A 6 6.49 -5.83 -9.49
CA LEU A 6 6.06 -7.21 -9.52
C LEU A 6 4.79 -7.31 -10.37
N GLU A 7 4.97 -7.79 -11.60
CA GLU A 7 3.92 -7.90 -12.60
C GLU A 7 3.59 -9.35 -12.90
N GLY A 8 2.36 -9.60 -13.31
CA GLY A 8 1.96 -10.90 -13.83
C GLY A 8 1.70 -11.95 -12.74
N MET A 9 1.54 -11.55 -11.47
CA MET A 9 1.26 -12.49 -10.39
C MET A 9 -0.12 -13.11 -10.58
N ARG A 10 -0.17 -14.42 -10.85
CA ARG A 10 -1.41 -15.14 -11.12
C ARG A 10 -1.98 -15.74 -9.85
N PHE A 11 -3.26 -15.52 -9.60
CA PHE A 11 -3.98 -16.09 -8.47
C PHE A 11 -5.33 -16.63 -8.91
N TYR A 12 -5.69 -17.81 -8.41
CA TYR A 12 -7.06 -18.29 -8.47
C TYR A 12 -7.81 -17.83 -7.21
N ALA A 13 -8.94 -17.14 -7.39
CA ALA A 13 -9.68 -16.58 -6.26
C ALA A 13 -11.19 -16.58 -6.51
N TYR A 14 -11.96 -16.34 -5.45
CA TYR A 14 -13.42 -16.41 -5.45
C TYR A 14 -14.04 -15.02 -5.29
N HIS A 15 -13.57 -14.04 -6.06
CA HIS A 15 -14.11 -12.68 -6.04
C HIS A 15 -15.25 -12.51 -7.05
N GLY A 16 -16.28 -11.76 -6.67
CA GLY A 16 -17.38 -11.45 -7.57
C GLY A 16 -18.63 -11.01 -6.84
N VAL A 17 -19.48 -10.26 -7.54
CA VAL A 17 -20.75 -9.75 -7.01
C VAL A 17 -21.80 -10.87 -7.00
N HIS A 18 -21.78 -11.71 -8.02
CA HIS A 18 -22.71 -12.83 -8.16
C HIS A 18 -22.27 -14.01 -7.28
N ARG A 19 -23.24 -14.81 -6.84
CA ARG A 19 -22.95 -15.94 -5.94
C ARG A 19 -22.20 -17.04 -6.69
N GLU A 20 -22.56 -17.25 -7.94
CA GLU A 20 -21.99 -18.20 -8.87
C GLU A 20 -20.49 -17.95 -9.06
N GLU A 21 -20.08 -16.68 -9.23
CA GLU A 21 -18.67 -16.29 -9.33
C GLU A 21 -17.87 -16.67 -8.08
N ARG A 22 -18.47 -16.52 -6.89
CA ARG A 22 -17.83 -16.88 -5.62
C ARG A 22 -17.84 -18.38 -5.33
N LEU A 23 -18.62 -19.16 -6.07
CA LEU A 23 -18.64 -20.62 -5.97
C LEU A 23 -17.66 -21.26 -6.95
N ILE A 24 -17.63 -20.77 -8.19
CA ILE A 24 -16.75 -21.29 -9.24
C ILE A 24 -15.33 -20.77 -9.03
N GLY A 25 -15.17 -19.47 -8.80
CA GLY A 25 -13.87 -18.79 -8.79
C GLY A 25 -13.42 -18.38 -10.20
N GLY A 26 -12.24 -17.81 -10.29
CA GLY A 26 -11.63 -17.41 -11.55
C GLY A 26 -10.17 -17.02 -11.41
N ASP A 27 -9.53 -16.80 -12.55
CA ASP A 27 -8.14 -16.38 -12.64
C ASP A 27 -8.00 -14.85 -12.59
N TYR A 28 -7.06 -14.40 -11.78
CA TYR A 28 -6.71 -13.00 -11.62
C TYR A 28 -5.23 -12.80 -11.85
N ILE A 29 -4.89 -11.61 -12.36
CA ILE A 29 -3.52 -11.13 -12.42
C ILE A 29 -3.39 -9.88 -11.55
N VAL A 30 -2.40 -9.87 -10.67
CA VAL A 30 -2.08 -8.73 -9.81
C VAL A 30 -0.73 -8.16 -10.22
N ASP A 31 -0.68 -6.85 -10.38
CA ASP A 31 0.54 -6.09 -10.62
C ASP A 31 0.71 -5.06 -9.51
N VAL A 32 1.94 -4.91 -9.03
CA VAL A 32 2.31 -3.98 -7.96
C VAL A 32 3.55 -3.21 -8.36
N TYR A 33 3.47 -1.88 -8.29
CA TYR A 33 4.56 -0.96 -8.57
C TYR A 33 4.81 -0.11 -7.34
N ILE A 34 6.03 -0.16 -6.81
CA ILE A 34 6.39 0.53 -5.58
C ILE A 34 7.55 1.46 -5.84
N THR A 35 7.33 2.76 -5.67
CA THR A 35 8.40 3.76 -5.70
C THR A 35 8.96 3.94 -4.29
N THR A 36 10.27 3.79 -4.15
CA THR A 36 10.98 3.95 -2.87
C THR A 36 12.42 4.44 -3.09
N LYS A 37 13.12 4.75 -2.00
CA LYS A 37 14.56 5.03 -1.99
C LYS A 37 15.30 3.80 -1.50
N PHE A 38 15.89 3.03 -2.42
CA PHE A 38 16.75 1.88 -2.10
C PHE A 38 18.22 2.13 -2.42
N SER A 39 18.64 3.39 -2.57
CA SER A 39 20.03 3.75 -2.89
C SER A 39 21.04 3.24 -1.86
N LYS A 40 20.63 3.06 -0.59
CA LYS A 40 21.48 2.42 0.44
C LYS A 40 21.56 0.91 0.25
N ALA A 41 20.41 0.24 0.10
CA ALA A 41 20.38 -1.21 -0.16
C ALA A 41 21.17 -1.61 -1.41
N ALA A 42 21.15 -0.79 -2.45
CA ALA A 42 21.93 -1.03 -3.67
C ALA A 42 23.45 -0.90 -3.47
N VAL A 43 23.90 -0.13 -2.48
CA VAL A 43 25.32 0.01 -2.12
C VAL A 43 25.75 -1.10 -1.17
N ASP A 44 24.89 -1.45 -0.22
CA ASP A 44 25.19 -2.38 0.85
C ASP A 44 24.89 -3.86 0.48
N ASP A 45 24.24 -4.10 -0.67
CA ASP A 45 23.73 -5.41 -1.12
C ASP A 45 22.88 -6.14 -0.07
N ASP A 46 22.13 -5.36 0.74
CA ASP A 46 21.35 -5.87 1.86
C ASP A 46 19.84 -5.72 1.63
N LEU A 47 19.14 -6.86 1.66
CA LEU A 47 17.69 -6.97 1.58
C LEU A 47 16.97 -6.27 2.76
N GLN A 48 17.63 -6.10 3.91
CA GLN A 48 17.05 -5.41 5.08
C GLN A 48 16.75 -3.93 4.82
N HIS A 49 17.36 -3.33 3.80
CA HIS A 49 17.19 -1.92 3.46
C HIS A 49 16.34 -1.69 2.21
N THR A 50 15.74 -2.75 1.64
CA THR A 50 14.87 -2.66 0.46
C THR A 50 13.53 -3.35 0.68
N ILE A 51 12.65 -3.24 -0.30
CA ILE A 51 11.36 -3.93 -0.31
C ILE A 51 11.58 -5.33 -0.88
N ASN A 52 11.40 -6.34 -0.04
CA ASN A 52 11.47 -7.73 -0.48
C ASN A 52 10.23 -8.08 -1.31
N TYR A 53 10.45 -8.34 -2.61
CA TYR A 53 9.38 -8.71 -3.53
C TYR A 53 8.71 -10.05 -3.18
N GLN A 54 9.39 -10.97 -2.50
CA GLN A 54 8.77 -12.19 -1.97
C GLN A 54 7.69 -11.84 -0.94
N THR A 55 7.96 -10.86 -0.07
CA THR A 55 6.97 -10.37 0.89
C THR A 55 5.81 -9.67 0.18
N VAL A 56 6.06 -8.91 -0.89
CA VAL A 56 5.01 -8.32 -1.73
C VAL A 56 4.09 -9.40 -2.32
N TYR A 57 4.67 -10.46 -2.90
CA TYR A 57 3.91 -11.59 -3.42
C TYR A 57 3.05 -12.26 -2.34
N GLN A 58 3.63 -12.57 -1.18
CA GLN A 58 2.92 -13.21 -0.07
C GLN A 58 1.76 -12.36 0.46
N LEU A 59 1.94 -11.04 0.53
CA LEU A 59 0.86 -10.13 0.92
C LEU A 59 -0.28 -10.11 -0.11
N CYS A 60 0.06 -10.08 -1.41
CA CYS A 60 -0.93 -10.17 -2.48
C CYS A 60 -1.68 -11.50 -2.42
N GLU A 61 -0.97 -12.62 -2.30
CA GLU A 61 -1.55 -13.95 -2.15
C GLU A 61 -2.50 -14.01 -0.95
N GLY A 62 -2.06 -13.50 0.20
CA GLY A 62 -2.86 -13.43 1.41
C GLY A 62 -4.17 -12.67 1.20
N VAL A 63 -4.15 -11.52 0.52
CA VAL A 63 -5.37 -10.76 0.21
C VAL A 63 -6.27 -11.51 -0.77
N MET A 64 -5.71 -12.07 -1.85
CA MET A 64 -6.45 -12.79 -2.90
C MET A 64 -7.15 -14.06 -2.40
N ARG A 65 -6.61 -14.72 -1.37
CA ARG A 65 -7.26 -15.88 -0.73
C ARG A 65 -8.58 -15.55 -0.02
N HIS A 66 -8.84 -14.28 0.27
CA HIS A 66 -10.03 -13.83 0.99
C HIS A 66 -11.05 -13.20 0.03
N PRO A 67 -12.19 -13.86 -0.24
CA PRO A 67 -13.20 -13.40 -1.18
C PRO A 67 -13.66 -11.96 -0.94
N SER A 68 -14.01 -11.29 -2.03
CA SER A 68 -14.54 -9.92 -2.04
C SER A 68 -15.62 -9.83 -3.10
N ARG A 69 -16.59 -8.95 -2.89
CA ARG A 69 -17.61 -8.67 -3.90
C ARG A 69 -17.06 -7.83 -5.05
N LEU A 70 -16.16 -6.90 -4.72
CA LEU A 70 -15.65 -5.85 -5.60
C LEU A 70 -14.13 -5.96 -5.73
N LEU A 71 -13.60 -5.67 -6.92
CA LEU A 71 -12.15 -5.65 -7.15
C LEU A 71 -11.51 -4.39 -6.56
N GLU A 72 -12.26 -3.30 -6.47
CA GLU A 72 -11.91 -2.06 -5.77
C GLU A 72 -11.48 -2.35 -4.33
N ASN A 73 -12.25 -3.19 -3.63
CA ASN A 73 -11.92 -3.60 -2.27
C ASN A 73 -10.66 -4.49 -2.24
N VAL A 74 -10.47 -5.37 -3.23
CA VAL A 74 -9.24 -6.18 -3.32
C VAL A 74 -8.01 -5.30 -3.51
N VAL A 75 -8.05 -4.37 -4.47
CA VAL A 75 -6.99 -3.40 -4.77
C VAL A 75 -6.65 -2.59 -3.51
N GLU A 76 -7.67 -2.05 -2.83
CA GLU A 76 -7.47 -1.26 -1.61
C GLU A 76 -6.85 -2.10 -0.47
N ARG A 77 -7.32 -3.34 -0.29
CA ARG A 77 -6.76 -4.25 0.73
C ARG A 77 -5.30 -4.60 0.47
N ILE A 78 -4.92 -4.82 -0.79
CA ILE A 78 -3.50 -5.01 -1.17
C ILE A 78 -2.71 -3.74 -0.84
N GLY A 79 -3.22 -2.57 -1.23
CA GLY A 79 -2.57 -1.29 -0.96
C GLY A 79 -2.35 -1.04 0.54
N LEU A 80 -3.36 -1.30 1.36
CA LEU A 80 -3.27 -1.20 2.83
C LEU A 80 -2.29 -2.22 3.43
N ALA A 81 -2.27 -3.46 2.94
CA ALA A 81 -1.34 -4.48 3.42
C ALA A 81 0.11 -4.08 3.14
N LEU A 82 0.38 -3.55 1.93
CA LEU A 82 1.71 -3.07 1.54
C LEU A 82 2.14 -1.84 2.36
N LYS A 83 1.28 -0.83 2.50
CA LYS A 83 1.58 0.35 3.34
C LYS A 83 1.76 0.01 4.82
N HIS A 84 1.02 -1.00 5.31
CA HIS A 84 1.19 -1.48 6.68
C HIS A 84 2.57 -2.13 6.86
N GLN A 85 2.98 -2.99 5.93
CA GLN A 85 4.26 -3.69 5.98
C GLN A 85 5.47 -2.77 5.75
N PHE A 86 5.39 -1.87 4.78
CA PHE A 86 6.52 -1.04 4.34
C PHE A 86 6.23 0.43 4.63
N LYS A 87 7.09 1.06 5.47
CA LYS A 87 6.90 2.45 5.92
C LYS A 87 7.62 3.50 5.06
N ASN A 88 8.36 3.07 4.05
CA ASN A 88 9.21 3.90 3.19
C ASN A 88 8.70 4.01 1.74
N ILE A 89 7.43 3.66 1.47
CA ILE A 89 6.85 3.76 0.13
C ILE A 89 6.54 5.22 -0.18
N SER A 90 7.12 5.77 -1.25
CA SER A 90 6.82 7.14 -1.71
C SER A 90 5.71 7.20 -2.73
N ALA A 91 5.50 6.14 -3.52
CA ALA A 91 4.31 5.98 -4.35
C ALA A 91 4.00 4.49 -4.53
N LEU A 92 2.72 4.16 -4.69
CA LEU A 92 2.22 2.80 -4.87
C LEU A 92 1.17 2.77 -5.98
N GLN A 93 1.31 1.82 -6.89
CA GLN A 93 0.25 1.44 -7.81
C GLN A 93 -0.05 -0.04 -7.64
N VAL A 94 -1.33 -0.39 -7.58
CA VAL A 94 -1.84 -1.75 -7.53
C VAL A 94 -2.88 -1.92 -8.61
N ARG A 95 -2.72 -2.96 -9.43
CA ARG A 95 -3.66 -3.34 -10.49
C ARG A 95 -4.11 -4.77 -10.29
N VAL A 96 -5.42 -4.99 -10.36
CA VAL A 96 -6.01 -6.34 -10.33
C VAL A 96 -6.83 -6.53 -11.59
N ARG A 97 -6.47 -7.54 -12.38
CA ARG A 97 -7.14 -7.96 -13.61
C ARG A 97 -7.92 -9.24 -13.34
N LYS A 98 -9.20 -9.27 -13.69
CA LYS A 98 -10.02 -10.48 -13.75
C LYS A 98 -10.00 -11.00 -15.18
N LEU A 99 -9.45 -12.19 -15.39
CA LEU A 99 -9.40 -12.82 -16.70
C LEU A 99 -10.77 -13.41 -17.05
N ASN A 100 -11.14 -13.34 -18.33
CA ASN A 100 -12.39 -13.89 -18.86
C ASN A 100 -13.64 -13.51 -18.03
N PRO A 101 -13.90 -12.20 -17.78
CA PRO A 101 -15.03 -11.77 -16.97
C PRO A 101 -16.36 -12.20 -17.62
N PRO A 102 -17.39 -12.56 -16.82
CA PRO A 102 -18.67 -13.04 -17.34
C PRO A 102 -19.53 -11.87 -17.87
N LEU A 103 -19.19 -11.35 -19.04
CA LEU A 103 -19.85 -10.19 -19.69
C LEU A 103 -20.88 -10.60 -20.75
N GLY A 104 -21.07 -11.89 -21.01
CA GLY A 104 -21.94 -12.39 -22.08
C GLY A 104 -21.32 -12.32 -23.49
N GLY A 105 -20.05 -11.92 -23.60
CA GLY A 105 -19.28 -11.88 -24.84
C GLY A 105 -17.77 -11.96 -24.57
N PRO A 106 -16.92 -12.08 -25.60
CA PRO A 106 -15.49 -12.23 -25.43
C PRO A 106 -14.83 -10.94 -24.91
N ALA A 107 -14.09 -11.06 -23.82
CA ALA A 107 -13.19 -10.02 -23.32
C ALA A 107 -11.98 -10.70 -22.68
N ALA A 108 -10.77 -10.20 -22.97
CA ALA A 108 -9.55 -10.79 -22.40
C ALA A 108 -9.51 -10.63 -20.87
N PHE A 109 -9.82 -9.44 -20.38
CA PHE A 109 -9.90 -9.14 -18.95
C PHE A 109 -10.70 -7.87 -18.66
N ALA A 110 -11.12 -7.72 -17.40
CA ALA A 110 -11.51 -6.44 -16.80
C ALA A 110 -10.52 -6.10 -15.69
N ALA A 111 -10.22 -4.82 -15.45
CA ALA A 111 -9.20 -4.40 -14.49
C ALA A 111 -9.68 -3.26 -13.58
N VAL A 112 -9.20 -3.25 -12.34
CA VAL A 112 -9.30 -2.12 -11.42
C VAL A 112 -7.90 -1.77 -10.94
N GLU A 113 -7.62 -0.48 -10.86
CA GLU A 113 -6.30 0.06 -10.55
C GLU A 113 -6.43 1.20 -9.54
N SER A 114 -5.48 1.28 -8.61
CA SER A 114 -5.33 2.39 -7.68
C SER A 114 -3.88 2.83 -7.67
N GLU A 115 -3.66 4.14 -7.66
CA GLU A 115 -2.35 4.77 -7.59
C GLU A 115 -2.37 5.88 -6.53
N GLY A 116 -1.26 6.04 -5.81
CA GLY A 116 -1.11 7.12 -4.85
C GLY A 116 0.34 7.52 -4.62
N GLU A 117 0.58 8.81 -4.43
CA GLU A 117 1.86 9.37 -3.97
C GLU A 117 1.75 9.83 -2.51
N PHE A 118 2.77 9.50 -1.72
CA PHE A 118 2.76 9.67 -0.26
C PHE A 118 3.86 10.60 0.25
N THR A 119 4.55 11.30 -0.65
CA THR A 119 5.54 12.32 -0.26
C THR A 119 4.82 13.60 0.15
N ARG A 120 5.00 14.02 1.41
CA ARG A 120 4.49 15.30 1.93
C ARG A 120 5.61 16.12 2.56
N ARG A 121 5.37 17.41 2.79
CA ARG A 121 6.29 18.27 3.57
C ARG A 121 5.89 18.28 5.04
N CYS A 122 6.89 18.22 5.92
CA CYS A 122 6.71 18.38 7.36
C CYS A 122 6.20 19.79 7.69
N ALA A 123 5.17 19.91 8.53
CA ALA A 123 4.61 21.20 8.94
C ALA A 123 5.58 22.07 9.77
N ASP A 124 6.55 21.44 10.45
CA ASP A 124 7.49 22.13 11.33
C ASP A 124 8.77 22.55 10.60
N CYS A 125 9.45 21.60 9.94
CA CYS A 125 10.76 21.86 9.30
C CYS A 125 10.74 21.90 7.78
N GLY A 126 9.59 21.65 7.13
CA GLY A 126 9.46 21.66 5.67
C GLY A 126 10.12 20.49 4.92
N ARG A 127 10.88 19.62 5.60
CA ARG A 127 11.56 18.47 4.98
C ARG A 127 10.56 17.48 4.37
N PRO A 128 10.90 16.81 3.26
CA PRO A 128 10.06 15.76 2.69
C PRO A 128 10.00 14.55 3.62
N MET A 129 8.81 13.97 3.72
CA MET A 129 8.50 12.80 4.55
C MET A 129 7.48 11.92 3.86
N ILE A 130 7.47 10.63 4.23
CA ILE A 130 6.38 9.73 3.84
C ILE A 130 5.21 9.94 4.78
N CYS A 131 4.00 10.08 4.24
CA CYS A 131 2.76 10.14 5.00
C CYS A 131 1.62 9.52 4.19
N TYR A 132 1.08 8.42 4.69
CA TYR A 132 -0.05 7.73 4.07
C TYR A 132 -1.39 8.41 4.36
N GLY A 133 -1.47 9.28 5.37
CA GLY A 133 -2.69 10.01 5.71
C GLY A 133 -3.83 9.13 6.25
N ASP A 134 -3.51 7.88 6.63
CA ASP A 134 -4.47 6.92 7.16
C ASP A 134 -3.86 6.12 8.34
N LYS A 135 -4.62 5.16 8.85
CA LYS A 135 -4.24 4.30 10.00
C LYS A 135 -2.99 3.44 9.78
N THR A 136 -2.51 3.29 8.55
CA THR A 136 -1.28 2.54 8.21
C THR A 136 -0.02 3.39 8.31
N CYS A 137 -0.17 4.72 8.51
CA CYS A 137 0.95 5.65 8.60
C CYS A 137 1.87 5.31 9.79
N TRP A 138 3.19 5.40 9.58
CA TRP A 138 4.20 5.10 10.59
C TRP A 138 4.09 5.96 11.86
N CYS A 139 3.50 7.16 11.79
CA CYS A 139 3.31 8.02 12.95
C CYS A 139 2.27 7.48 13.94
N MET A 140 1.43 6.52 13.51
CA MET A 140 0.46 5.87 14.39
C MET A 140 1.14 5.01 15.47
N ASP A 141 2.35 4.51 15.20
CA ASP A 141 3.14 3.71 16.12
C ASP A 141 3.95 4.57 17.12
N SER A 142 3.86 5.91 17.02
CA SER A 142 4.58 6.81 17.91
C SER A 142 3.90 6.96 19.28
N LEU A 143 4.68 6.72 20.34
CA LEU A 143 4.29 6.96 21.73
C LEU A 143 4.34 8.46 22.04
N VAL A 144 3.27 9.17 21.68
CA VAL A 144 3.09 10.59 22.02
C VAL A 144 1.97 10.71 23.05
N PHE A 145 2.29 11.23 24.24
CA PHE A 145 1.35 11.45 25.33
C PHE A 145 0.15 12.32 24.89
N ARG A 146 -1.02 12.08 25.50
CA ARG A 146 -2.28 12.76 25.14
C ARG A 146 -2.17 14.30 25.20
N LYS A 147 -1.58 14.85 26.26
CA LYS A 147 -1.39 16.31 26.40
C LYS A 147 -0.52 16.88 25.28
N THR A 148 0.52 16.15 24.89
CA THR A 148 1.40 16.54 23.79
C THR A 148 0.66 16.51 22.45
N ARG A 149 -0.22 15.54 22.22
CA ARG A 149 -1.08 15.50 21.02
C ARG A 149 -2.05 16.68 20.95
N GLU A 150 -2.62 17.11 22.07
CA GLU A 150 -3.48 18.30 22.14
C GLU A 150 -2.71 19.58 21.77
N PHE A 151 -1.51 19.77 22.33
CA PHE A 151 -0.63 20.89 21.97
C PHE A 151 -0.27 20.89 20.47
N MET A 152 0.10 19.72 19.93
CA MET A 152 0.43 19.58 18.51
C MET A 152 -0.74 19.92 17.59
N ARG A 153 -1.97 19.52 17.96
CA ARG A 153 -3.19 19.87 17.21
C ARG A 153 -3.42 21.37 17.17
N THR A 154 -3.18 22.08 18.27
CA THR A 154 -3.29 23.55 18.29
C THR A 154 -2.25 24.22 17.42
N LYS A 155 -1.01 23.69 17.38
CA LYS A 155 0.11 24.32 16.64
C LYS A 155 0.08 24.02 15.14
N TYR A 156 -0.20 22.78 14.75
CA TYR A 156 -0.05 22.30 13.37
C TYR A 156 -1.39 21.87 12.72
N GLY A 157 -2.50 21.89 13.45
CA GLY A 157 -3.80 21.41 12.95
C GLY A 157 -3.76 19.93 12.57
N ASP A 158 -4.31 19.60 11.39
CA ASP A 158 -4.30 18.24 10.82
C ASP A 158 -3.03 17.93 9.99
N GLN A 159 -2.03 18.81 10.01
CA GLN A 159 -0.79 18.61 9.26
C GLN A 159 0.14 17.64 9.98
N CYS A 160 0.92 16.88 9.21
CA CYS A 160 1.81 15.85 9.73
C CYS A 160 3.25 16.36 9.94
N LEU A 161 3.95 15.71 10.88
CA LEU A 161 5.36 15.96 11.17
C LEU A 161 6.24 14.79 10.73
N CYS A 162 7.47 15.07 10.34
CA CYS A 162 8.46 14.04 10.04
C CYS A 162 8.94 13.35 11.31
N SER A 163 9.57 12.18 11.18
CA SER A 163 10.04 11.38 12.33
C SER A 163 10.95 12.17 13.27
N ALA A 164 11.90 12.95 12.71
CA ALA A 164 12.80 13.78 13.51
C ALA A 164 12.06 14.87 14.31
N CYS A 165 11.12 15.58 13.69
CA CYS A 165 10.32 16.59 14.40
C CYS A 165 9.39 15.95 15.44
N LEU A 166 8.83 14.78 15.13
CA LEU A 166 7.93 14.06 16.03
C LEU A 166 8.66 13.54 17.28
N GLN A 167 9.94 13.17 17.16
CA GLN A 167 10.77 12.73 18.29
C GLN A 167 10.97 13.81 19.37
N HIS A 168 10.90 15.10 19.02
CA HIS A 168 10.91 16.17 20.03
C HIS A 168 9.67 16.14 20.95
N TYR A 169 8.64 15.42 20.55
CA TYR A 169 7.36 15.30 21.26
C TYR A 169 7.08 13.88 21.76
N ALA A 170 7.81 12.88 21.25
CA ALA A 170 7.79 11.52 21.76
C ALA A 170 8.54 11.48 23.10
N SER A 171 7.98 10.76 24.09
CA SER A 171 8.60 10.55 25.40
C SER A 171 9.05 9.11 25.53
#